data_AF-A0A1K1PGY9-F1
#
_entry.id   AF-A0A1K1PGY9-F1
#
_cell.length_a   1.000
_cell.length_b   1.000
_cell.length_c   1.000
_cell.angle_alpha   90.00
_cell.angle_beta   90.00
_cell.angle_gamma   90.00
#
_symmetry.space_group_name_H-M   'P 1'
#
loop_
_entity.id
_entity.type
_entity.pdbx_description
1 polymer ?
#
loop_
_entity_poly.entity_id
_entity_poly.type
_entity_poly.pdbx_seq_one_letter_code
_entity_poly.pdbx_strand_id
1 'polypeptide(L)'
;MKMSKPILITITAAAAIIISVIVFVVSRQEKVSDRSMTLMVNGRSFTVVLYDNKTADELYSRLPLELDMNELNGNEKYYNFTDSFTASSKVAGHISKGDIKLYGDDCLVLFYDSFSSGYSYTDIGYIENTTGLEEVLGNGNVTVRFSADADSHNVTPVPNTSENETVSETTSAITTKQTRTEATAAAITTTTSTTSATTTSAAPTTITTTTTTSTTTTTATKEQTTTSDQPPVTEPPAQSEEVTTTEIIPEEEFSLKMEIAGIPVTVDWEDNASVKALKDLCQNGGLTIQMSMYGGFEQVGSIGTSLPREDVQTTTSSGDIVLYSGDQIVVFYGSNSWSYTRLGHITDSSGRSMEELLGSEDVSLTISLE
;
A
#
# COMPACT_ATOMS: atom_id res chain seq x y z
N MET A 1 12.50 39.47 -74.53
CA MET A 1 11.89 38.55 -73.55
C MET A 1 12.96 38.11 -72.57
N LYS A 2 12.95 38.68 -71.35
CA LYS A 2 13.80 38.23 -70.24
C LYS A 2 13.06 37.10 -69.51
N MET A 3 13.62 35.89 -69.55
CA MET A 3 13.14 34.76 -68.75
C MET A 3 13.51 34.99 -67.28
N SER A 4 12.50 34.94 -66.41
CA SER A 4 12.68 34.88 -64.96
C SER A 4 13.21 33.50 -64.58
N LYS A 5 14.25 33.43 -63.74
CA LYS A 5 14.78 32.18 -63.17
C LYS A 5 13.87 31.72 -62.02
N PRO A 6 13.60 30.41 -61.85
CA PRO A 6 12.91 29.92 -60.67
C PRO A 6 13.83 29.96 -59.44
N ILE A 7 13.29 30.42 -58.32
CA ILE A 7 13.94 30.42 -57.01
C ILE A 7 13.96 28.97 -56.52
N LEU A 8 15.16 28.43 -56.30
CA LEU A 8 15.40 27.14 -55.67
C LEU A 8 15.26 27.34 -54.16
N ILE A 9 14.15 26.90 -53.57
CA ILE A 9 14.00 26.82 -52.11
C ILE A 9 14.71 25.55 -51.66
N THR A 10 15.92 25.71 -51.11
CA THR A 10 16.61 24.67 -50.36
C THR A 10 15.87 24.39 -49.06
N ILE A 11 15.17 23.25 -48.98
CA ILE A 11 14.65 22.72 -47.73
C ILE A 11 15.84 22.05 -47.02
N THR A 12 16.34 22.69 -45.97
CA THR A 12 17.34 22.10 -45.07
C THR A 12 16.74 20.94 -44.31
N ALA A 13 17.47 19.82 -44.26
CA ALA A 13 17.11 18.62 -43.52
C ALA A 13 17.12 18.89 -42.00
N ALA A 14 16.00 19.34 -41.46
CA ALA A 14 15.78 19.44 -40.01
C ALA A 14 14.37 19.01 -39.57
N ALA A 15 13.51 18.57 -40.49
CA ALA A 15 12.12 18.21 -40.19
C ALA A 15 11.83 16.70 -40.12
N ALA A 16 12.83 15.84 -40.33
CA ALA A 16 12.62 14.39 -40.42
C ALA A 16 12.89 13.60 -39.13
N ILE A 17 13.41 14.22 -38.06
CA ILE A 17 13.71 13.53 -36.78
C ILE A 17 12.64 13.80 -35.71
N ILE A 18 11.81 14.83 -35.87
CA ILE A 18 10.77 15.18 -34.89
C ILE A 18 9.50 14.31 -35.06
N ILE A 19 9.32 13.65 -36.20
CA ILE A 19 8.13 12.83 -36.48
C ILE A 19 8.26 11.39 -35.92
N SER A 20 9.47 10.92 -35.58
CA SER A 20 9.66 9.57 -35.01
C SER A 20 9.71 9.49 -33.48
N VAL A 21 9.62 10.63 -32.77
CA VAL A 21 9.58 10.65 -31.29
C VAL A 21 8.16 10.90 -30.74
N ILE A 22 7.20 11.26 -31.59
CA ILE A 22 5.78 11.47 -31.23
C ILE A 22 4.94 10.22 -31.56
N VAL A 23 5.50 9.02 -31.38
CA VAL A 23 4.76 7.74 -31.52
C VAL A 23 4.93 6.83 -30.28
N PHE A 24 5.63 7.27 -29.22
CA PHE A 24 5.82 6.45 -28.02
C PHE A 24 5.60 7.19 -26.70
N VAL A 25 4.58 8.04 -26.64
CA VAL A 25 3.85 8.35 -25.39
C VAL A 25 2.37 8.38 -25.73
N VAL A 26 1.83 7.22 -26.12
CA VAL A 26 0.40 6.98 -25.97
C VAL A 26 0.29 6.19 -24.68
N SER A 27 0.06 6.88 -23.56
CA SER A 27 -0.61 6.24 -22.43
C SER A 27 -1.90 5.66 -23.02
N ARG A 28 -1.99 4.34 -23.12
CA ARG A 28 -3.25 3.69 -23.48
C ARG A 28 -4.22 4.04 -22.36
N GLN A 29 -5.05 5.06 -22.57
CA GLN A 29 -6.30 5.22 -21.84
C GLN A 29 -7.04 3.90 -22.01
N GLU A 30 -7.33 3.21 -20.90
CA GLU A 30 -8.10 1.97 -20.98
C GLU A 30 -9.42 2.26 -21.69
N LYS A 31 -9.81 1.37 -22.60
CA LYS A 31 -11.07 1.53 -23.30
C LYS A 31 -12.19 1.43 -22.26
N VAL A 32 -13.03 2.43 -22.15
CA VAL A 32 -14.18 2.44 -21.25
C VAL A 32 -15.30 1.56 -21.82
N SER A 33 -16.00 0.82 -20.95
CA SER A 33 -17.17 0.02 -21.30
C SER A 33 -18.42 0.91 -21.35
N ASP A 34 -19.44 0.50 -22.11
CA ASP A 34 -20.76 1.17 -22.09
C ASP A 34 -21.57 0.88 -20.81
N ARG A 35 -21.03 0.02 -19.92
CA ARG A 35 -21.66 -0.34 -18.64
C ARG A 35 -21.09 0.50 -17.50
N SER A 36 -22.00 0.94 -16.65
CA SER A 36 -21.71 1.49 -15.33
C SER A 36 -22.44 0.69 -14.25
N MET A 37 -21.99 0.86 -13.01
CA MET A 37 -22.65 0.31 -11.84
C MET A 37 -22.73 1.38 -10.75
N THR A 38 -23.61 1.17 -9.77
CA THR A 38 -23.76 2.04 -8.62
C THR A 38 -23.04 1.45 -7.42
N LEU A 39 -22.17 2.23 -6.78
CA LEU A 39 -21.62 1.97 -5.45
C LEU A 39 -22.46 2.72 -4.41
N MET A 40 -23.02 2.00 -3.45
CA MET A 40 -23.75 2.56 -2.33
C MET A 40 -22.99 2.33 -1.02
N VAL A 41 -22.81 3.39 -0.23
CA VAL A 41 -22.17 3.34 1.09
C VAL A 41 -22.79 4.38 2.01
N ASN A 42 -23.17 3.98 3.23
CA ASN A 42 -23.81 4.83 4.24
C ASN A 42 -24.94 5.73 3.68
N GLY A 43 -25.75 5.20 2.75
CA GLY A 43 -26.87 5.90 2.12
C GLY A 43 -26.51 6.88 1.01
N ARG A 44 -25.22 7.07 0.69
CA ARG A 44 -24.77 7.81 -0.51
C ARG A 44 -24.52 6.85 -1.67
N SER A 45 -24.78 7.33 -2.88
CA SER A 45 -24.57 6.58 -4.12
C SER A 45 -23.53 7.28 -5.00
N PHE A 46 -22.66 6.49 -5.62
CA PHE A 46 -21.62 6.92 -6.54
C PHE A 46 -21.74 6.11 -7.84
N THR A 47 -21.63 6.80 -8.97
CA THR A 47 -21.56 6.15 -10.29
C THR A 47 -20.14 5.62 -10.50
N VAL A 48 -20.03 4.33 -10.75
CA VAL A 48 -18.79 3.66 -11.15
C VAL A 48 -18.83 3.39 -12.65
N VAL A 49 -17.87 3.94 -13.37
CA VAL A 49 -17.62 3.67 -14.78
C VAL A 49 -16.66 2.49 -14.89
N LEU A 50 -17.01 1.49 -15.71
CA LEU A 50 -16.19 0.28 -15.87
C LEU A 50 -15.32 0.36 -17.13
N TYR A 51 -14.14 -0.23 -17.08
CA TYR A 51 -13.32 -0.45 -18.27
C TYR A 51 -13.80 -1.69 -19.06
N ASP A 52 -13.50 -1.70 -20.36
CA ASP A 52 -13.82 -2.78 -21.30
C ASP A 52 -12.78 -3.90 -21.17
N ASN A 53 -12.86 -4.65 -20.07
CA ASN A 53 -12.00 -5.78 -19.79
C ASN A 53 -12.74 -6.92 -19.05
N LYS A 54 -12.11 -8.11 -19.08
CA LYS A 54 -12.71 -9.35 -18.57
C LYS A 54 -12.94 -9.31 -17.06
N THR A 55 -12.06 -8.67 -16.29
CA THR A 55 -12.18 -8.53 -14.84
C THR A 55 -13.43 -7.72 -14.48
N ALA A 56 -13.65 -6.60 -15.17
CA ALA A 56 -14.85 -5.78 -14.99
C ALA A 56 -16.14 -6.51 -15.40
N ASP A 57 -16.11 -7.32 -16.46
CA ASP A 57 -17.23 -8.20 -16.83
C ASP A 57 -17.59 -9.19 -15.72
N GLU A 58 -16.59 -9.85 -15.16
CA GLU A 58 -16.76 -10.85 -14.12
C GLU A 58 -17.28 -10.22 -12.82
N LEU A 59 -16.73 -9.06 -12.41
CA LEU A 59 -17.25 -8.32 -11.26
C LEU A 59 -18.71 -7.92 -11.48
N TYR A 60 -19.04 -7.37 -12.65
CA TYR A 60 -20.40 -6.94 -12.98
C TYR A 60 -21.39 -8.12 -12.99
N SER A 61 -20.96 -9.30 -13.45
CA SER A 61 -21.81 -10.50 -13.48
C SER A 61 -22.20 -11.03 -12.09
N ARG A 62 -21.48 -10.61 -11.05
CA ARG A 62 -21.75 -11.00 -9.65
C ARG A 62 -22.71 -10.03 -8.93
N LEU A 63 -23.14 -8.95 -9.58
CA LEU A 63 -24.03 -7.96 -8.97
C LEU A 63 -25.45 -8.51 -8.72
N PRO A 64 -26.14 -8.06 -7.65
CA PRO A 64 -25.67 -7.12 -6.63
C PRO A 64 -24.70 -7.78 -5.64
N LEU A 65 -23.70 -7.01 -5.19
CA LEU A 65 -22.70 -7.45 -4.21
C LEU A 65 -22.75 -6.55 -2.99
N GLU A 66 -22.82 -7.12 -1.80
CA GLU A 66 -22.64 -6.43 -0.53
C GLU A 66 -21.36 -6.95 0.13
N LEU A 67 -20.41 -6.06 0.40
CA LEU A 67 -19.05 -6.40 0.80
C LEU A 67 -18.67 -5.64 2.07
N ASP A 68 -18.21 -6.36 3.08
CA ASP A 68 -17.57 -5.79 4.27
C ASP A 68 -16.10 -5.53 3.97
N MET A 69 -15.78 -4.32 3.51
CA MET A 69 -14.43 -3.95 3.10
C MET A 69 -13.59 -3.50 4.29
N ASN A 70 -12.33 -3.95 4.32
CA ASN A 70 -11.37 -3.59 5.34
C ASN A 70 -10.64 -2.29 4.98
N GLU A 71 -10.35 -1.48 5.99
CA GLU A 71 -9.45 -0.33 5.85
C GLU A 71 -8.01 -0.79 5.68
N LEU A 72 -7.28 -0.10 4.79
CA LEU A 72 -5.84 -0.25 4.69
C LEU A 72 -5.22 1.12 4.40
N ASN A 73 -4.11 1.42 5.08
CA ASN A 73 -3.21 2.53 4.75
C ASN A 73 -3.81 3.96 4.76
N GLY A 74 -5.07 4.13 5.14
CA GLY A 74 -5.75 5.44 5.15
C GLY A 74 -6.07 5.98 3.75
N ASN A 75 -5.94 5.18 2.71
CA ASN A 75 -6.16 5.58 1.31
C ASN A 75 -6.98 4.56 0.50
N GLU A 76 -7.24 3.36 1.02
CA GLU A 76 -7.87 2.27 0.27
C GLU A 76 -8.77 1.38 1.14
N LYS A 77 -9.87 0.88 0.53
CA LYS A 77 -10.68 -0.20 1.08
C LYS A 77 -10.46 -1.46 0.26
N TYR A 78 -10.38 -2.62 0.90
CA TYR A 78 -10.22 -3.88 0.17
C TYR A 78 -11.14 -5.01 0.64
N TYR A 79 -11.40 -5.96 -0.27
CA TYR A 79 -12.13 -7.19 0.00
C TYR A 79 -11.52 -8.36 -0.79
N ASN A 80 -11.18 -9.44 -0.08
CA ASN A 80 -10.68 -10.67 -0.69
C ASN A 80 -11.86 -11.60 -1.02
N PHE A 81 -12.03 -11.91 -2.30
CA PHE A 81 -12.96 -12.93 -2.74
C PHE A 81 -12.38 -14.33 -2.51
N THR A 82 -13.26 -15.32 -2.35
CA THR A 82 -12.85 -16.73 -2.35
C THR A 82 -12.56 -17.26 -3.75
N ASP A 83 -13.26 -16.73 -4.75
CA ASP A 83 -13.14 -17.11 -6.15
C ASP A 83 -12.34 -16.05 -6.89
N SER A 84 -11.37 -16.50 -7.69
CA SER A 84 -10.54 -15.61 -8.49
C SER A 84 -11.27 -15.00 -9.69
N PHE A 85 -10.63 -13.99 -10.25
CA PHE A 85 -11.00 -13.29 -11.47
C PHE A 85 -9.91 -13.50 -12.53
N THR A 86 -10.27 -13.26 -13.79
CA THR A 86 -9.29 -13.17 -14.87
C THR A 86 -8.51 -11.86 -14.74
N ALA A 87 -7.34 -11.88 -14.10
CA ALA A 87 -6.48 -10.72 -13.92
C ALA A 87 -5.63 -10.41 -15.16
N SER A 88 -5.39 -9.12 -15.41
CA SER A 88 -4.45 -8.60 -16.40
C SER A 88 -3.57 -7.53 -15.76
N SER A 89 -2.84 -7.94 -14.73
CA SER A 89 -2.12 -7.04 -13.83
C SER A 89 -0.96 -6.31 -14.52
N LYS A 90 -0.83 -5.02 -14.21
CA LYS A 90 0.24 -4.12 -14.67
C LYS A 90 0.58 -3.11 -13.58
N VAL A 91 1.79 -2.59 -13.58
CA VAL A 91 2.20 -1.53 -12.64
C VAL A 91 1.24 -0.35 -12.75
N ALA A 92 0.64 0.07 -11.63
CA ALA A 92 -0.36 1.14 -11.64
C ALA A 92 0.25 2.51 -11.96
N GLY A 93 1.44 2.81 -11.43
CA GLY A 93 2.04 4.13 -11.57
C GLY A 93 1.27 5.13 -10.71
N HIS A 94 0.38 5.92 -11.29
CA HIS A 94 -0.46 6.86 -10.53
C HIS A 94 -1.86 6.28 -10.29
N ILE A 95 -2.27 6.22 -9.03
CA ILE A 95 -3.60 5.81 -8.59
C ILE A 95 -4.39 7.07 -8.25
N SER A 96 -5.59 7.19 -8.84
CA SER A 96 -6.47 8.32 -8.59
C SER A 96 -7.53 7.97 -7.55
N LYS A 97 -7.93 8.97 -6.75
CA LYS A 97 -9.11 8.87 -5.90
C LYS A 97 -10.31 8.41 -6.72
N GLY A 98 -11.00 7.39 -6.23
CA GLY A 98 -12.14 6.76 -6.90
C GLY A 98 -11.77 5.59 -7.80
N ASP A 99 -10.48 5.27 -8.01
CA ASP A 99 -10.08 4.10 -8.78
C ASP A 99 -10.55 2.80 -8.09
N ILE A 100 -11.02 1.86 -8.91
CA ILE A 100 -11.35 0.50 -8.51
C ILE A 100 -10.45 -0.45 -9.27
N LYS A 101 -9.70 -1.25 -8.54
CA LYS A 101 -8.67 -2.15 -9.10
C LYS A 101 -8.73 -3.54 -8.46
N LEU A 102 -8.11 -4.51 -9.11
CA LEU A 102 -7.85 -5.85 -8.57
C LEU A 102 -6.37 -5.99 -8.23
N TYR A 103 -6.06 -6.29 -6.98
CA TYR A 103 -4.73 -6.75 -6.55
C TYR A 103 -4.69 -8.29 -6.62
N GLY A 104 -3.60 -8.83 -7.19
CA GLY A 104 -3.55 -10.26 -7.49
C GLY A 104 -4.67 -10.68 -8.45
N ASP A 105 -5.39 -11.75 -8.12
CA ASP A 105 -6.53 -12.24 -8.87
C ASP A 105 -7.83 -12.34 -8.04
N ASP A 106 -7.84 -11.91 -6.78
CA ASP A 106 -8.96 -12.10 -5.86
C ASP A 106 -9.24 -10.92 -4.91
N CYS A 107 -8.37 -9.90 -4.85
CA CYS A 107 -8.52 -8.77 -3.94
C CYS A 107 -9.03 -7.52 -4.65
N LEU A 108 -10.29 -7.15 -4.41
CA LEU A 108 -10.88 -5.91 -4.91
C LEU A 108 -10.47 -4.74 -4.03
N VAL A 109 -10.00 -3.66 -4.65
CA VAL A 109 -9.53 -2.45 -3.97
C VAL A 109 -10.28 -1.23 -4.50
N LEU A 110 -10.79 -0.41 -3.58
CA LEU A 110 -11.40 0.89 -3.82
C LEU A 110 -10.51 1.97 -3.20
N PHE A 111 -9.89 2.80 -4.02
CA PHE A 111 -9.05 3.90 -3.57
C PHE A 111 -9.89 5.15 -3.32
N TYR A 112 -9.69 5.80 -2.18
CA TYR A 112 -10.37 7.05 -1.81
C TYR A 112 -9.43 8.23 -1.56
N ASP A 113 -8.14 8.02 -1.81
CA ASP A 113 -7.11 9.06 -1.97
C ASP A 113 -6.25 8.80 -3.22
N SER A 114 -5.41 9.77 -3.62
CA SER A 114 -4.56 9.69 -4.82
C SER A 114 -3.08 9.63 -4.45
N PHE A 115 -2.34 8.70 -5.05
CA PHE A 115 -0.92 8.50 -4.77
C PHE A 115 -0.23 7.74 -5.89
N SER A 116 1.10 7.59 -5.82
CA SER A 116 1.85 6.76 -6.76
C SER A 116 2.17 5.40 -6.14
N SER A 117 2.06 4.34 -6.92
CA SER A 117 2.26 2.96 -6.50
C SER A 117 3.06 2.17 -7.54
N GLY A 118 4.11 1.50 -7.09
CA GLY A 118 4.88 0.53 -7.88
C GLY A 118 4.24 -0.86 -7.97
N TYR A 119 3.16 -1.10 -7.22
CA TYR A 119 2.46 -2.38 -7.25
C TYR A 119 1.69 -2.56 -8.55
N SER A 120 1.45 -3.83 -8.88
CA SER A 120 0.74 -4.22 -10.08
C SER A 120 -0.71 -4.55 -9.77
N TYR A 121 -1.62 -3.97 -10.55
CA TYR A 121 -3.05 -4.13 -10.43
C TYR A 121 -3.69 -4.39 -11.79
N THR A 122 -4.86 -5.01 -11.80
CA THR A 122 -5.75 -4.97 -12.96
C THR A 122 -6.76 -3.84 -12.76
N ASP A 123 -6.86 -2.92 -13.72
CA ASP A 123 -7.85 -1.84 -13.67
C ASP A 123 -9.26 -2.43 -13.87
N ILE A 124 -10.23 -2.01 -13.07
CA ILE A 124 -11.63 -2.45 -13.19
C ILE A 124 -12.51 -1.27 -13.63
N GLY A 125 -12.33 -0.13 -13.00
CA GLY A 125 -13.14 1.05 -13.26
C GLY A 125 -12.76 2.20 -12.32
N TYR A 126 -13.60 3.23 -12.30
CA TYR A 126 -13.41 4.39 -11.45
C TYR A 126 -14.75 5.05 -11.09
N ILE A 127 -14.79 5.77 -9.98
CA ILE A 127 -15.92 6.59 -9.59
C ILE A 127 -15.87 7.91 -10.35
N GLU A 128 -16.93 8.24 -11.10
CA GLU A 128 -16.98 9.43 -11.96
C GLU A 128 -16.91 10.75 -11.17
N ASN A 129 -17.62 10.83 -10.03
CA ASN A 129 -17.60 11.97 -9.14
C ASN A 129 -17.29 11.54 -7.70
N THR A 130 -16.10 11.90 -7.23
CA THR A 130 -15.57 11.47 -5.93
C THR A 130 -15.88 12.45 -4.79
N THR A 131 -16.71 13.46 -5.03
CA THR A 131 -17.09 14.45 -4.02
C THR A 131 -17.74 13.76 -2.81
N GLY A 132 -17.11 13.89 -1.65
CA GLY A 132 -17.60 13.29 -0.40
C GLY A 132 -17.39 11.77 -0.27
N LEU A 133 -16.59 11.15 -1.15
CA LEU A 133 -16.27 9.72 -1.10
C LEU A 133 -15.51 9.33 0.18
N GLU A 134 -14.45 10.06 0.49
CA GLU A 134 -13.62 9.82 1.69
C GLU A 134 -14.40 10.03 2.99
N GLU A 135 -15.20 11.10 3.07
CA GLU A 135 -16.07 11.39 4.21
C GLU A 135 -17.03 10.22 4.51
N VAL A 136 -17.61 9.64 3.45
CA VAL A 136 -18.61 8.58 3.62
C VAL A 136 -18.01 7.21 3.85
N LEU A 137 -16.81 6.93 3.33
CA LEU A 137 -16.08 5.69 3.60
C LEU A 137 -15.48 5.69 5.01
N GLY A 138 -15.03 6.85 5.49
CA GLY A 138 -14.41 7.02 6.80
C GLY A 138 -13.08 6.28 6.95
N ASN A 139 -12.52 6.31 8.16
CA ASN A 139 -11.17 5.80 8.49
C ASN A 139 -11.17 4.36 9.05
N GLY A 140 -12.24 3.61 8.81
CA GLY A 140 -12.38 2.25 9.31
C GLY A 140 -12.99 1.32 8.27
N ASN A 141 -13.23 0.08 8.69
CA ASN A 141 -13.93 -0.89 7.86
C ASN A 141 -15.34 -0.40 7.52
N VAL A 142 -15.83 -0.75 6.34
CA VAL A 142 -17.10 -0.24 5.82
C VAL A 142 -17.80 -1.28 4.97
N THR A 143 -19.11 -1.41 5.15
CA THR A 143 -19.95 -2.20 4.27
C THR A 143 -20.35 -1.37 3.06
N VAL A 144 -20.09 -1.87 1.87
CA VAL A 144 -20.51 -1.24 0.61
C VAL A 144 -21.41 -2.18 -0.17
N ARG A 145 -22.24 -1.61 -1.05
CA ARG A 145 -23.06 -2.38 -1.97
C ARG A 145 -22.86 -1.91 -3.41
N PHE A 146 -22.44 -2.81 -4.29
CA PHE A 146 -22.45 -2.60 -5.73
C PHE A 146 -23.74 -3.15 -6.33
N SER A 147 -24.35 -2.43 -7.26
CA SER A 147 -25.51 -2.88 -8.03
C SER A 147 -25.45 -2.41 -9.47
N ALA A 148 -26.01 -3.18 -10.40
CA ALA A 148 -26.23 -2.70 -11.75
C ALA A 148 -27.09 -1.43 -11.72
N ASP A 149 -26.83 -0.50 -12.63
CA ASP A 149 -27.72 0.64 -12.79
C ASP A 149 -29.12 0.14 -13.16
N ALA A 150 -30.16 0.78 -12.63
CA ALA A 150 -31.51 0.48 -13.07
C ALA A 150 -31.60 0.81 -14.56
N ASP A 151 -31.84 -0.20 -15.40
CA ASP A 151 -31.94 -0.09 -16.86
C ASP A 151 -32.59 1.22 -17.31
N SER A 152 -31.79 2.15 -17.84
CA SER A 152 -32.29 3.35 -18.53
C SER A 152 -32.86 3.02 -19.92
N HIS A 153 -32.97 1.73 -20.26
CA HIS A 153 -33.46 1.23 -21.55
C HIS A 153 -34.78 0.46 -21.41
N ASN A 154 -35.76 0.98 -20.67
CA ASN A 154 -37.18 0.75 -20.99
C ASN A 154 -38.09 1.84 -20.38
N VAL A 155 -37.97 3.07 -20.87
CA VAL A 155 -39.09 4.02 -20.78
C VAL A 155 -39.99 3.74 -21.98
N THR A 156 -40.98 2.87 -21.82
CA THR A 156 -42.14 2.87 -22.72
C THR A 156 -42.77 4.27 -22.67
N PRO A 157 -42.94 4.98 -23.80
CA PRO A 157 -43.61 6.26 -23.80
C PRO A 157 -45.07 6.04 -23.41
N VAL A 158 -45.50 6.66 -22.32
CA VAL A 158 -46.93 6.79 -22.03
C VAL A 158 -47.52 7.66 -23.14
N PRO A 159 -48.52 7.19 -23.91
CA PRO A 159 -49.12 8.01 -24.94
C PRO A 159 -49.90 9.14 -24.27
N ASN A 160 -49.52 10.37 -24.60
CA ASN A 160 -50.29 11.56 -24.29
C ASN A 160 -51.59 11.51 -25.09
N THR A 161 -52.73 11.53 -24.41
CA THR A 161 -54.01 11.90 -25.02
C THR A 161 -54.76 12.74 -24.02
N SER A 162 -54.91 14.02 -24.35
CA SER A 162 -55.75 14.98 -23.62
C SER A 162 -57.20 14.73 -24.01
N GLU A 163 -58.09 14.54 -23.03
CA GLU A 163 -59.50 14.97 -23.12
C GLU A 163 -59.97 15.47 -21.74
N ASN A 164 -60.05 16.80 -21.64
CA ASN A 164 -61.07 17.66 -21.04
C ASN A 164 -62.16 17.05 -20.12
N GLU A 165 -62.31 17.58 -18.90
CA GLU A 165 -63.58 18.10 -18.30
C GLU A 165 -63.28 18.76 -16.92
N THR A 166 -63.34 20.09 -16.81
CA THR A 166 -64.46 20.93 -16.31
C THR A 166 -64.60 21.04 -14.77
N VAL A 167 -64.10 22.18 -14.25
CA VAL A 167 -64.66 23.09 -13.19
C VAL A 167 -64.99 22.53 -11.80
N SER A 168 -64.36 23.10 -10.76
CA SER A 168 -65.07 23.91 -9.74
C SER A 168 -64.11 24.57 -8.73
N GLU A 169 -64.35 25.87 -8.53
CA GLU A 169 -63.73 26.76 -7.56
C GLU A 169 -64.05 26.35 -6.11
N THR A 170 -63.14 26.62 -5.17
CA THR A 170 -63.47 27.50 -4.03
C THR A 170 -62.23 27.99 -3.31
N THR A 171 -62.14 29.32 -3.27
CA THR A 171 -61.23 30.13 -2.49
C THR A 171 -61.62 30.10 -1.01
N SER A 172 -60.65 30.10 -0.09
CA SER A 172 -60.79 30.81 1.19
C SER A 172 -59.42 31.07 1.80
N ALA A 173 -59.04 32.34 1.83
CA ALA A 173 -57.93 32.89 2.58
C ALA A 173 -58.39 33.26 3.99
N ILE A 174 -57.55 33.07 5.01
CA ILE A 174 -57.52 33.95 6.20
C ILE A 174 -56.06 34.18 6.63
N THR A 175 -55.73 35.48 6.67
CA THR A 175 -54.51 36.11 7.19
C THR A 175 -54.73 36.55 8.64
N THR A 176 -53.76 36.38 9.54
CA THR A 176 -53.21 37.41 10.48
C THR A 176 -52.05 36.78 11.28
N LYS A 177 -50.82 37.33 11.25
CA LYS A 177 -50.21 38.29 12.22
C LYS A 177 -50.33 37.79 13.69
N GLN A 178 -49.31 37.78 14.54
CA GLN A 178 -48.31 38.83 14.77
C GLN A 178 -47.27 38.36 15.84
N THR A 179 -45.98 38.69 15.61
CA THR A 179 -45.00 39.27 16.57
C THR A 179 -44.62 38.65 17.94
N ARG A 180 -43.29 38.46 18.10
CA ARG A 180 -42.36 39.20 19.01
C ARG A 180 -42.03 38.63 20.42
N THR A 181 -40.81 38.06 20.51
CA THR A 181 -39.66 38.45 21.37
C THR A 181 -39.46 37.95 22.81
N GLU A 182 -38.16 37.71 23.06
CA GLU A 182 -37.33 37.87 24.26
C GLU A 182 -37.06 36.68 25.22
N ALA A 183 -35.78 36.26 25.11
CA ALA A 183 -34.81 35.87 26.14
C ALA A 183 -35.21 35.93 27.62
N THR A 184 -34.75 34.92 28.37
CA THR A 184 -34.17 35.10 29.71
C THR A 184 -33.27 33.93 30.08
N ALA A 185 -32.13 34.25 30.67
CA ALA A 185 -31.13 33.34 31.20
C ALA A 185 -31.45 32.91 32.64
N ALA A 186 -31.01 31.71 33.04
CA ALA A 186 -30.58 31.41 34.40
C ALA A 186 -29.73 30.12 34.41
N ALA A 187 -28.67 30.15 35.20
CA ALA A 187 -27.62 29.15 35.30
C ALA A 187 -27.75 28.28 36.57
N ILE A 188 -26.82 27.33 36.69
CA ILE A 188 -26.38 26.57 37.90
C ILE A 188 -27.29 25.33 38.18
N THR A 189 -26.83 24.08 38.24
CA THR A 189 -25.73 23.50 39.04
C THR A 189 -25.35 22.10 38.57
N THR A 190 -24.09 21.77 38.80
CA THR A 190 -23.36 20.49 38.79
C THR A 190 -24.12 19.27 39.31
N THR A 191 -24.00 18.14 38.58
CA THR A 191 -23.81 16.80 39.18
C THR A 191 -22.91 15.96 38.28
N THR A 192 -21.72 15.69 38.78
CA THR A 192 -20.84 14.59 38.37
C THR A 192 -21.51 13.25 38.66
N SER A 193 -21.43 12.31 37.74
CA SER A 193 -21.73 10.89 37.99
C SER A 193 -20.76 10.05 37.19
N THR A 194 -19.71 9.65 37.89
CA THR A 194 -18.80 8.57 37.53
C THR A 194 -19.55 7.25 37.60
N THR A 195 -19.52 6.47 36.52
CA THR A 195 -19.72 5.01 36.61
C THR A 195 -18.73 4.34 35.68
N SER A 196 -17.69 3.80 36.29
CA SER A 196 -16.87 2.72 35.76
C SER A 196 -17.74 1.48 35.57
N ALA A 197 -17.65 0.83 34.42
CA ALA A 197 -18.02 -0.57 34.25
C ALA A 197 -16.92 -1.28 33.48
N THR A 198 -16.24 -2.14 34.21
CA THR A 198 -15.12 -3.00 33.83
C THR A 198 -15.66 -4.23 33.09
N THR A 199 -15.03 -4.52 31.94
CA THR A 199 -14.80 -5.84 31.31
C THR A 199 -15.93 -6.88 31.28
N THR A 200 -16.29 -7.32 30.07
CA THR A 200 -16.25 -8.74 29.68
C THR A 200 -16.07 -8.80 28.16
N SER A 201 -14.82 -8.97 27.72
CA SER A 201 -14.47 -9.28 26.33
C SER A 201 -14.71 -10.79 26.14
N ALA A 202 -15.61 -11.13 25.22
CA ALA A 202 -15.83 -12.51 24.80
C ALA A 202 -14.67 -12.93 23.87
N ALA A 203 -13.94 -13.96 24.29
CA ALA A 203 -12.87 -14.57 23.53
C ALA A 203 -13.36 -15.12 22.18
N PRO A 204 -12.63 -14.91 21.06
CA PRO A 204 -12.80 -15.75 19.89
C PRO A 204 -12.01 -17.05 20.07
N THR A 205 -12.72 -18.15 19.81
CA THR A 205 -12.28 -19.53 19.83
C THR A 205 -11.06 -19.77 18.94
N THR A 206 -10.01 -20.34 19.53
CA THR A 206 -8.81 -20.82 18.85
C THR A 206 -9.17 -22.00 17.94
N ILE A 207 -9.00 -21.84 16.63
CA ILE A 207 -8.95 -22.96 15.68
C ILE A 207 -7.48 -23.32 15.52
N THR A 208 -7.10 -24.46 16.09
CA THR A 208 -5.78 -25.08 15.97
C THR A 208 -5.66 -25.72 14.59
N THR A 209 -4.89 -25.12 13.68
CA THR A 209 -4.46 -25.79 12.44
C THR A 209 -3.19 -26.58 12.73
N THR A 210 -3.32 -27.91 12.75
CA THR A 210 -2.21 -28.86 12.92
C THR A 210 -1.36 -28.93 11.66
N THR A 211 -0.12 -28.45 11.72
CA THR A 211 0.92 -28.71 10.73
C THR A 211 1.39 -30.17 10.85
N THR A 212 1.31 -30.90 9.73
CA THR A 212 1.78 -32.28 9.61
C THR A 212 3.30 -32.27 9.39
N THR A 213 4.06 -32.64 10.41
CA THR A 213 5.50 -32.90 10.32
C THR A 213 5.71 -34.41 10.17
N SER A 214 6.28 -34.81 9.02
CA SER A 214 6.72 -36.18 8.77
C SER A 214 8.06 -36.44 9.45
N THR A 215 8.05 -37.18 10.57
CA THR A 215 9.24 -37.70 11.25
C THR A 215 9.36 -39.19 11.01
N THR A 216 10.44 -39.61 10.35
CA THR A 216 10.81 -41.02 10.20
C THR A 216 11.41 -41.55 11.50
N THR A 217 10.77 -42.59 12.02
CA THR A 217 11.16 -43.36 13.21
C THR A 217 12.30 -44.34 12.89
N THR A 218 13.28 -44.51 13.79
CA THR A 218 13.83 -45.84 14.13
C THR A 218 14.39 -45.82 15.55
N THR A 219 14.01 -46.81 16.36
CA THR A 219 14.43 -47.03 17.75
C THR A 219 15.02 -48.43 17.90
N ALA A 220 15.94 -48.56 18.87
CA ALA A 220 16.21 -49.71 19.74
C ALA A 220 17.48 -50.58 19.53
N THR A 221 18.39 -50.33 20.47
CA THR A 221 19.50 -51.07 21.11
C THR A 221 19.28 -52.57 21.44
N LYS A 222 20.32 -53.42 21.28
CA LYS A 222 21.21 -54.01 22.34
C LYS A 222 21.61 -55.49 22.09
N GLU A 223 22.92 -55.79 22.19
CA GLU A 223 23.61 -56.97 22.80
C GLU A 223 25.06 -57.05 22.24
N GLN A 224 26.12 -56.83 23.01
CA GLN A 224 26.88 -57.67 23.96
C GLN A 224 28.05 -58.50 23.35
N THR A 225 29.25 -58.26 23.92
CA THR A 225 30.37 -59.19 24.23
C THR A 225 31.60 -59.39 23.30
N THR A 226 32.75 -59.44 24.02
CA THR A 226 34.05 -60.14 23.81
C THR A 226 35.26 -59.48 23.10
N THR A 227 36.18 -58.97 23.94
CA THR A 227 37.56 -59.46 24.22
C THR A 227 38.64 -59.62 23.12
N SER A 228 39.73 -58.85 23.33
CA SER A 228 41.19 -59.12 23.17
C SER A 228 41.75 -59.68 21.85
N ASP A 229 42.59 -58.89 21.16
CA ASP A 229 44.05 -59.11 21.09
C ASP A 229 44.72 -58.13 20.10
N GLN A 230 45.78 -57.43 20.55
CA GLN A 230 47.09 -57.27 19.87
C GLN A 230 47.94 -56.13 20.52
N PRO A 231 49.22 -56.38 20.91
CA PRO A 231 50.22 -55.37 21.30
C PRO A 231 51.27 -55.14 20.17
N PRO A 232 52.37 -54.38 20.33
CA PRO A 232 52.60 -53.06 20.95
C PRO A 232 53.39 -52.05 20.05
N VAL A 233 53.29 -50.75 20.40
CA VAL A 233 54.32 -49.65 20.40
C VAL A 233 55.24 -49.44 19.19
N THR A 234 55.21 -48.22 18.60
CA THR A 234 56.40 -47.35 18.39
C THR A 234 56.04 -45.90 17.95
N GLU A 235 56.25 -44.93 18.85
CA GLU A 235 56.65 -43.52 18.58
C GLU A 235 58.19 -43.51 18.30
N PRO A 236 58.91 -42.44 17.86
CA PRO A 236 58.62 -40.98 17.79
C PRO A 236 59.19 -40.29 16.48
N PRO A 237 59.41 -38.96 16.33
CA PRO A 237 59.26 -37.85 17.28
C PRO A 237 58.53 -36.58 16.80
N ALA A 238 58.21 -35.78 17.82
CA ALA A 238 57.82 -34.38 17.74
C ALA A 238 58.78 -33.53 16.91
N GLN A 239 58.20 -32.69 16.05
CA GLN A 239 58.84 -31.49 15.54
C GLN A 239 57.92 -30.31 15.89
N SER A 240 58.45 -29.46 16.77
CA SER A 240 57.88 -28.19 17.20
C SER A 240 58.43 -27.11 16.29
N GLU A 241 57.56 -26.35 15.64
CA GLU A 241 57.73 -25.05 14.96
C GLU A 241 56.38 -24.80 14.28
N GLU A 242 55.63 -23.71 14.41
CA GLU A 242 55.93 -22.36 14.88
C GLU A 242 54.57 -21.74 15.22
N VAL A 243 54.41 -21.17 16.42
CA VAL A 243 53.21 -20.44 16.81
C VAL A 243 53.21 -19.12 16.06
N THR A 244 52.54 -19.05 14.92
CA THR A 244 52.15 -17.77 14.34
C THR A 244 51.03 -17.22 15.23
N THR A 245 51.42 -16.41 16.21
CA THR A 245 50.56 -15.43 16.87
C THR A 245 49.94 -14.58 15.78
N THR A 246 48.74 -14.94 15.33
CA THR A 246 47.87 -13.99 14.64
C THR A 246 47.52 -12.95 15.69
N GLU A 247 48.16 -11.78 15.57
CA GLU A 247 47.73 -10.57 16.25
C GLU A 247 46.21 -10.46 16.11
N ILE A 248 45.53 -10.50 17.26
CA ILE A 248 44.14 -10.10 17.37
C ILE A 248 44.17 -8.60 17.11
N ILE A 249 44.07 -8.21 15.84
CA ILE A 249 43.79 -6.83 15.46
C ILE A 249 42.41 -6.56 16.07
N PRO A 250 42.26 -5.55 16.96
CA PRO A 250 40.95 -5.18 17.45
C PRO A 250 40.09 -4.86 16.22
N GLU A 251 38.96 -5.54 16.07
CA GLU A 251 37.94 -5.10 15.12
C GLU A 251 37.55 -3.69 15.55
N GLU A 252 38.06 -2.70 14.83
CA GLU A 252 37.57 -1.34 14.90
C GLU A 252 36.06 -1.44 14.61
N GLU A 253 35.22 -1.26 15.63
CA GLU A 253 33.77 -1.30 15.49
C GLU A 253 33.32 -0.06 14.71
N PHE A 254 33.44 -0.11 13.38
CA PHE A 254 32.83 0.89 12.52
C PHE A 254 31.31 0.89 12.76
N SER A 255 30.77 2.01 13.22
CA SER A 255 29.32 2.18 13.41
C SER A 255 28.68 2.54 12.06
N LEU A 256 27.38 2.26 11.89
CA LEU A 256 26.64 2.71 10.71
C LEU A 256 26.13 4.14 10.93
N LYS A 257 26.43 5.02 9.98
CA LYS A 257 25.84 6.35 9.88
C LYS A 257 24.86 6.43 8.71
N MET A 258 23.84 7.26 8.85
CA MET A 258 22.78 7.43 7.86
C MET A 258 22.53 8.91 7.58
N GLU A 259 22.28 9.23 6.30
CA GLU A 259 21.88 10.55 5.84
C GLU A 259 20.63 10.43 4.96
N ILE A 260 19.68 11.33 5.15
CA ILE A 260 18.47 11.46 4.33
C ILE A 260 18.56 12.80 3.60
N ALA A 261 18.54 12.77 2.27
CA ALA A 261 18.75 13.95 1.43
C ALA A 261 20.05 14.73 1.77
N GLY A 262 21.10 14.01 2.19
CA GLY A 262 22.38 14.60 2.63
C GLY A 262 22.34 15.23 4.02
N ILE A 263 21.23 15.09 4.76
CA ILE A 263 21.10 15.52 6.15
C ILE A 263 21.41 14.32 7.05
N PRO A 264 22.44 14.40 7.91
CA PRO A 264 22.77 13.30 8.82
C PRO A 264 21.66 13.12 9.87
N VAL A 265 21.32 11.86 10.14
CA VAL A 265 20.36 11.46 11.17
C VAL A 265 20.98 10.42 12.11
N THR A 266 20.60 10.47 13.39
CA THR A 266 20.99 9.45 14.37
C THR A 266 20.04 8.27 14.29
N VAL A 267 20.60 7.06 14.22
CA VAL A 267 19.84 5.81 14.12
C VAL A 267 20.32 4.84 15.20
N ASP A 268 19.36 4.31 15.95
CA ASP A 268 19.55 3.18 16.83
C ASP A 268 19.34 1.90 15.99
N TRP A 269 20.45 1.31 15.53
CA TRP A 269 20.43 0.09 14.73
C TRP A 269 20.23 -1.16 15.58
N GLU A 270 19.52 -2.15 15.04
CA GLU A 270 19.35 -3.46 15.65
C GLU A 270 20.62 -4.33 15.55
N ASP A 271 20.82 -5.24 16.50
CA ASP A 271 21.85 -6.28 16.42
C ASP A 271 21.27 -7.56 15.80
N ASN A 272 21.21 -7.61 14.48
CA ASN A 272 20.75 -8.80 13.74
C ASN A 272 21.55 -9.06 12.45
N ALA A 273 21.28 -10.19 11.80
CA ALA A 273 22.01 -10.61 10.61
C ALA A 273 21.83 -9.65 9.41
N SER A 274 20.68 -8.98 9.31
CA SER A 274 20.39 -8.03 8.23
C SER A 274 21.20 -6.74 8.37
N VAL A 275 21.31 -6.21 9.59
CA VAL A 275 22.13 -5.02 9.87
C VAL A 275 23.63 -5.32 9.67
N LYS A 276 24.09 -6.52 10.06
CA LYS A 276 25.46 -6.99 9.77
C LYS A 276 25.74 -7.04 8.27
N ALA A 277 24.83 -7.65 7.50
CA ALA A 277 24.96 -7.70 6.05
C ALA A 277 24.89 -6.31 5.40
N LEU A 278 24.06 -5.40 5.93
CA LEU A 278 24.01 -4.00 5.48
C LEU A 278 25.33 -3.27 5.76
N LYS A 279 25.95 -3.52 6.92
CA LYS A 279 27.27 -3.01 7.28
C LYS A 279 28.35 -3.49 6.31
N ASP A 280 28.31 -4.76 5.92
CA ASP A 280 29.24 -5.32 4.93
C ASP A 280 29.11 -4.66 3.55
N LEU A 281 27.88 -4.36 3.10
CA LEU A 281 27.66 -3.62 1.86
C LEU A 281 28.29 -2.23 1.87
N CYS A 282 28.36 -1.59 3.05
CA CYS A 282 28.90 -0.25 3.21
C CYS A 282 30.45 -0.20 3.21
N GLN A 283 31.13 -1.35 3.33
CA GLN A 283 32.61 -1.40 3.36
C GLN A 283 33.26 -0.86 2.08
N ASN A 284 32.56 -0.90 0.95
CA ASN A 284 33.06 -0.47 -0.36
C ASN A 284 32.67 0.98 -0.72
N GLY A 285 32.65 1.89 0.26
CA GLY A 285 32.41 3.32 0.03
C GLY A 285 30.98 3.80 0.30
N GLY A 286 30.25 3.09 1.18
CA GLY A 286 28.86 3.41 1.51
C GLY A 286 27.86 2.94 0.44
N LEU A 287 26.58 3.08 0.78
CA LEU A 287 25.45 2.69 -0.03
C LEU A 287 24.50 3.88 -0.17
N THR A 288 24.25 4.31 -1.41
CA THR A 288 23.26 5.36 -1.72
C THR A 288 22.08 4.74 -2.45
N ILE A 289 20.88 4.92 -1.88
CA ILE A 289 19.63 4.34 -2.34
C ILE A 289 18.69 5.48 -2.72
N GLN A 290 18.14 5.42 -3.92
CA GLN A 290 17.04 6.30 -4.31
C GLN A 290 15.76 5.76 -3.69
N MET A 291 15.11 6.60 -2.90
CA MET A 291 13.87 6.29 -2.20
C MET A 291 12.72 6.97 -2.93
N SER A 292 11.58 6.29 -2.97
CA SER A 292 10.34 6.87 -3.45
C SER A 292 9.25 6.79 -2.39
N MET A 293 8.44 7.84 -2.33
CA MET A 293 7.30 7.90 -1.43
C MET A 293 6.31 6.78 -1.76
N TYR A 294 5.79 6.12 -0.73
CA TYR A 294 4.74 5.13 -0.87
C TYR A 294 3.69 5.28 0.23
N GLY A 295 2.42 5.15 -0.15
CA GLY A 295 1.28 5.20 0.77
C GLY A 295 1.04 6.53 1.50
N GLY A 296 1.92 7.53 1.36
CA GLY A 296 1.86 8.79 2.12
C GLY A 296 2.35 8.68 3.56
N PHE A 297 3.03 7.58 3.93
CA PHE A 297 3.55 7.34 5.28
C PHE A 297 4.92 6.64 5.30
N GLU A 298 5.48 6.28 4.15
CA GLU A 298 6.79 5.63 4.07
C GLU A 298 7.57 6.05 2.82
N GLN A 299 8.88 5.86 2.89
CA GLN A 299 9.83 5.95 1.79
C GLN A 299 10.42 4.57 1.57
N VAL A 300 10.43 4.09 0.32
CA VAL A 300 10.89 2.75 -0.05
C VAL A 300 11.97 2.84 -1.11
N GLY A 301 13.06 2.08 -0.94
CA GLY A 301 14.12 2.02 -1.94
C GLY A 301 14.77 0.64 -1.99
N SER A 302 15.25 0.25 -3.18
CA SER A 302 15.94 -1.03 -3.37
C SER A 302 17.40 -0.94 -2.90
N ILE A 303 17.81 -1.90 -2.09
CA ILE A 303 19.21 -2.11 -1.66
C ILE A 303 20.07 -2.64 -2.82
N GLY A 304 19.44 -3.18 -3.87
CA GLY A 304 20.10 -3.76 -5.05
C GLY A 304 20.57 -5.20 -4.89
N THR A 305 20.41 -5.78 -3.69
CA THR A 305 20.69 -7.20 -3.40
C THR A 305 19.80 -7.69 -2.24
N SER A 306 19.68 -9.01 -2.10
CA SER A 306 18.98 -9.62 -0.97
C SER A 306 19.86 -9.63 0.27
N LEU A 307 19.26 -9.26 1.41
CA LEU A 307 19.79 -9.42 2.76
C LEU A 307 19.08 -10.59 3.46
N PRO A 308 19.67 -11.13 4.55
CA PRO A 308 18.96 -12.05 5.45
C PRO A 308 17.66 -11.44 5.96
N ARG A 309 16.66 -12.28 6.24
CA ARG A 309 15.36 -11.88 6.77
C ARG A 309 15.01 -12.64 8.04
N GLU A 310 14.46 -11.91 8.99
CA GLU A 310 13.88 -12.38 10.24
C GLU A 310 12.51 -11.71 10.39
N ASP A 311 11.64 -11.93 9.38
CA ASP A 311 10.37 -11.23 9.26
C ASP A 311 9.44 -11.58 10.43
N VAL A 312 8.95 -10.55 11.12
CA VAL A 312 8.00 -10.64 12.23
C VAL A 312 6.90 -9.61 12.06
N GLN A 313 5.68 -9.97 12.47
CA GLN A 313 4.54 -9.05 12.43
C GLN A 313 4.85 -7.84 13.30
N THR A 314 4.93 -6.67 12.66
CA THR A 314 5.39 -5.43 13.27
C THR A 314 4.45 -4.31 12.87
N THR A 315 3.98 -3.54 13.85
CA THR A 315 3.32 -2.25 13.61
C THR A 315 4.38 -1.17 13.72
N THR A 316 4.63 -0.46 12.62
CA THR A 316 5.64 0.59 12.55
C THR A 316 5.12 1.91 13.09
N SER A 317 6.05 2.75 13.52
CA SER A 317 5.87 4.14 13.93
C SER A 317 6.81 5.04 13.14
N SER A 318 6.51 6.33 13.14
CA SER A 318 7.37 7.35 12.55
C SER A 318 8.80 7.24 13.08
N GLY A 319 9.79 7.18 12.18
CA GLY A 319 11.21 6.95 12.47
C GLY A 319 11.67 5.50 12.31
N ASP A 320 10.76 4.54 12.15
CA ASP A 320 11.14 3.13 12.02
C ASP A 320 11.81 2.82 10.67
N ILE A 321 12.87 2.01 10.73
CA ILE A 321 13.59 1.50 9.56
C ILE A 321 13.46 -0.02 9.53
N VAL A 322 12.98 -0.55 8.40
CA VAL A 322 12.79 -1.99 8.22
C VAL A 322 13.31 -2.45 6.86
N LEU A 323 13.58 -3.75 6.77
CA LEU A 323 13.79 -4.48 5.54
C LEU A 323 12.47 -5.15 5.14
N TYR A 324 12.06 -4.94 3.90
CA TYR A 324 10.87 -5.54 3.29
C TYR A 324 11.26 -6.35 2.05
N SER A 325 10.62 -7.51 1.88
CA SER A 325 10.87 -8.47 0.79
C SER A 325 12.31 -9.00 0.65
N GLY A 326 13.22 -8.55 1.53
CA GLY A 326 14.61 -8.98 1.60
C GLY A 326 15.57 -8.08 0.84
N ASP A 327 15.08 -7.16 0.02
CA ASP A 327 15.89 -6.30 -0.86
C ASP A 327 15.44 -4.84 -0.88
N GLN A 328 14.43 -4.46 -0.09
CA GLN A 328 13.95 -3.09 0.04
C GLN A 328 14.16 -2.57 1.46
N ILE A 329 14.74 -1.39 1.57
CA ILE A 329 14.75 -0.64 2.83
C ILE A 329 13.56 0.31 2.85
N VAL A 330 12.88 0.38 3.99
CA VAL A 330 11.72 1.25 4.18
C VAL A 330 11.97 2.13 5.40
N VAL A 331 11.72 3.43 5.27
CA VAL A 331 11.78 4.41 6.37
C VAL A 331 10.39 5.00 6.55
N PHE A 332 9.81 4.83 7.74
CA PHE A 332 8.46 5.27 8.05
C PHE A 332 8.42 6.69 8.60
N TYR A 333 7.44 7.47 8.17
CA TYR A 333 6.98 8.71 8.81
C TYR A 333 5.49 8.64 9.21
N GLY A 334 4.86 7.47 9.04
CA GLY A 334 3.55 7.15 9.61
C GLY A 334 3.55 5.73 10.18
N SER A 335 2.43 5.01 10.04
CA SER A 335 2.27 3.66 10.61
C SER A 335 1.71 2.69 9.59
N ASN A 336 2.27 1.48 9.58
CA ASN A 336 1.76 0.33 8.82
C ASN A 336 1.96 -0.95 9.65
N SER A 337 1.23 -2.01 9.36
CA SER A 337 1.37 -3.31 10.03
C SER A 337 1.54 -4.43 9.02
N TRP A 338 2.72 -5.04 9.02
CA TRP A 338 3.06 -6.16 8.15
C TRP A 338 4.15 -7.03 8.76
N SER A 339 4.54 -8.08 8.03
CA SER A 339 5.69 -8.92 8.38
C SER A 339 6.99 -8.27 7.86
N TYR A 340 7.80 -7.76 8.77
CA TYR A 340 9.03 -7.00 8.47
C TYR A 340 10.23 -7.54 9.25
N THR A 341 11.43 -7.34 8.71
CA THR A 341 12.66 -7.47 9.50
C THR A 341 13.09 -6.09 9.99
N ARG A 342 13.16 -5.87 11.31
CA ARG A 342 13.56 -4.58 11.89
C ARG A 342 15.04 -4.29 11.61
N LEU A 343 15.37 -3.08 11.16
CA LEU A 343 16.75 -2.64 10.97
C LEU A 343 17.18 -1.60 12.01
N GLY A 344 16.28 -0.70 12.39
CA GLY A 344 16.57 0.31 13.41
C GLY A 344 15.45 1.33 13.59
N HIS A 345 15.75 2.38 14.33
CA HIS A 345 14.87 3.51 14.56
C HIS A 345 15.65 4.83 14.58
N ILE A 346 15.13 5.85 13.91
CA ILE A 346 15.72 7.19 13.89
C ILE A 346 15.45 7.88 15.24
N THR A 347 16.51 8.20 15.97
CA THR A 347 16.46 8.84 17.30
C THR A 347 16.94 10.30 17.28
N ASP A 348 17.09 10.89 16.09
CA ASP A 348 17.58 12.25 15.92
C ASP A 348 16.76 13.28 16.71
N SER A 349 17.47 14.00 17.59
CA SER A 349 16.93 15.04 18.48
C SER A 349 17.00 16.45 17.86
N SER A 350 17.36 16.58 16.58
CA SER A 350 17.54 17.86 15.88
C SER A 350 16.25 18.72 15.77
N GLY A 351 15.11 18.19 16.19
CA GLY A 351 13.81 18.89 16.24
C GLY A 351 13.04 18.86 14.92
N ARG A 352 13.56 18.18 13.89
CA ARG A 352 12.86 17.92 12.63
C ARG A 352 11.85 16.79 12.80
N SER A 353 10.68 16.96 12.20
CA SER A 353 9.73 15.85 12.07
C SER A 353 10.15 14.91 10.95
N MET A 354 9.77 13.63 11.02
CA MET A 354 10.02 12.70 9.92
C MET A 354 9.20 13.07 8.68
N GLU A 355 8.00 13.64 8.87
CA GLU A 355 7.16 14.18 7.80
C GLU A 355 7.87 15.30 7.02
N GLU A 356 8.64 16.16 7.70
CA GLU A 356 9.45 17.19 7.06
C GLU A 356 10.61 16.58 6.25
N LEU A 357 11.25 15.54 6.77
CA LEU A 357 12.39 14.88 6.12
C LEU A 357 12.00 13.95 4.96
N LEU A 358 10.83 13.32 5.02
CA LEU A 358 10.46 12.19 4.17
C LEU A 358 9.14 12.37 3.41
N GLY A 359 8.27 13.29 3.86
CA GLY A 359 6.87 13.37 3.43
C GLY A 359 6.57 14.36 2.30
N SER A 360 7.58 15.04 1.74
CA SER A 360 7.38 16.09 0.73
C SER A 360 7.75 15.67 -0.69
N GLU A 361 8.84 14.91 -0.86
CA GLU A 361 9.33 14.43 -2.15
C GLU A 361 10.14 13.14 -2.02
N ASP A 362 10.48 12.51 -3.14
CA ASP A 362 11.42 11.40 -3.20
C ASP A 362 12.80 11.84 -2.68
N VAL A 363 13.42 11.01 -1.84
CA VAL A 363 14.70 11.35 -1.18
C VAL A 363 15.82 10.38 -1.58
N SER A 364 17.06 10.79 -1.30
CA SER A 364 18.21 9.90 -1.36
C SER A 364 18.60 9.47 0.05
N LEU A 365 18.79 8.18 0.26
CA LEU A 365 19.23 7.59 1.51
C LEU A 365 20.69 7.15 1.35
N THR A 366 21.59 7.69 2.16
CA THR A 366 23.00 7.26 2.18
C THR A 366 23.33 6.60 3.51
N ILE A 367 23.88 5.39 3.45
CA ILE A 367 24.35 4.64 4.62
C ILE A 367 25.84 4.39 4.45
N SER A 368 26.64 4.62 5.47
CA SER A 368 28.09 4.42 5.39
C SER A 368 28.67 4.04 6.75
N LEU A 369 29.95 3.66 6.75
CA LEU A 369 30.70 3.41 7.98
C LEU A 369 31.22 4.74 8.54
N GLU A 370 31.19 4.88 9.87
CA GLU A 370 31.76 6.03 10.57
C GLU A 370 33.28 6.10 10.49
#